data_AF-A0A4V6J1T6-F1
#
_entry.id   AF-A0A4V6J1T6-F1
#
_cell.length_a   1.000
_cell.length_b   1.000
_cell.length_c   1.000
_cell.angle_alpha   90.00
_cell.angle_beta   90.00
_cell.angle_gamma   90.00
#
_symmetry.space_group_name_H-M   'P 1'
#
loop_
_entity.id
_entity.type
_entity.pdbx_description
1 polymer ?
#
loop_
_entity_poly.entity_id
_entity_poly.type
_entity_poly.pdbx_seq_one_letter_code
_entity_poly.pdbx_strand_id
1 'polypeptide(L)'
;MSLSKQLTLFIGLMALGTTSAWAACSRLSQPTVNLDMVVGRVVVPPDLPVGSVIVSRDWTMSASGGASYSCTSGTNRFAAKIVSTGSDRPGQ
;
A
#
# COMPACT_ATOMS: atom_id res chain seq x y z
N MET A 1 -47.42 3.95 16.09
CA MET A 1 -46.27 4.79 16.52
C MET A 1 -46.35 6.12 15.81
N SER A 2 -46.08 7.24 16.48
CA SER A 2 -46.29 8.58 15.91
C SER A 2 -45.31 8.87 14.76
N LEU A 3 -45.82 9.38 13.62
CA LEU A 3 -45.06 9.74 12.43
C LEU A 3 -43.86 10.65 12.75
N SER A 4 -44.05 11.56 13.72
CA SER A 4 -43.01 12.46 14.20
C SER A 4 -41.82 11.72 14.81
N LYS A 5 -42.06 10.62 15.55
CA LYS A 5 -40.98 9.81 16.13
C LYS A 5 -40.17 9.07 15.08
N GLN A 6 -40.81 8.59 14.00
CA GLN A 6 -40.08 7.94 12.90
C GLN A 6 -39.23 8.95 12.14
N LEU A 7 -39.75 10.15 11.86
CA LEU A 7 -39.02 11.18 11.12
C LEU A 7 -37.75 11.63 11.86
N THR A 8 -37.82 11.85 13.18
CA THR A 8 -36.65 12.20 13.98
C THR A 8 -35.61 11.08 14.01
N LEU A 9 -36.05 9.82 14.00
CA LEU A 9 -35.17 8.66 13.99
C LEU A 9 -34.41 8.54 12.65
N PHE A 10 -35.09 8.77 11.53
CA PHE A 10 -34.47 8.76 10.20
C PHE A 10 -33.49 9.92 9.99
N ILE A 11 -33.80 11.11 10.49
CA ILE A 11 -32.89 12.26 10.44
C ILE A 11 -31.65 11.98 11.30
N GLY A 12 -31.83 11.41 12.50
CA GLY A 12 -30.72 10.97 13.34
C GLY A 12 -29.84 9.93 12.63
N LEU A 13 -30.44 8.94 11.98
CA LEU A 13 -29.69 7.89 11.29
C LEU A 13 -28.92 8.40 10.06
N MET A 14 -29.49 9.33 9.29
CA MET A 14 -28.82 10.01 8.17
C MET A 14 -27.61 10.82 8.63
N ALA A 15 -27.68 11.47 9.81
CA ALA A 15 -26.57 12.28 10.34
C ALA A 15 -25.35 11.44 10.75
N LEU A 16 -25.52 10.14 11.06
CA LEU A 16 -24.40 9.24 11.35
C LEU A 16 -23.80 8.61 10.07
N GLY A 17 -24.51 8.65 8.95
CA GLY A 17 -24.13 7.96 7.71
C GLY A 17 -23.18 8.72 6.78
N THR A 18 -22.95 10.02 7.02
CA THR A 18 -22.21 10.90 6.10
C THR A 18 -20.88 11.38 6.70
N THR A 19 -20.13 10.50 7.36
CA THR A 19 -18.71 10.80 7.56
C THR A 19 -18.00 10.57 6.23
N SER A 20 -17.71 11.65 5.52
CA SER A 20 -16.84 11.58 4.35
C SER A 20 -15.48 11.05 4.81
N ALA A 21 -15.10 9.87 4.33
CA ALA A 21 -13.74 9.37 4.48
C ALA A 21 -12.84 10.20 3.58
N TRP A 22 -12.41 11.36 4.08
CA TRP A 22 -11.43 12.19 3.39
C TRP A 22 -10.03 11.70 3.78
N ALA A 23 -9.33 11.14 2.80
CA ALA A 23 -7.91 10.85 2.91
C ALA A 23 -7.18 11.78 1.94
N ALA A 24 -6.69 12.89 2.47
CA ALA A 24 -5.78 13.77 1.75
C ALA A 24 -4.35 13.47 2.19
N CYS A 25 -3.49 13.13 1.23
CA CYS A 25 -2.06 12.92 1.44
C CYS A 25 -1.27 14.00 0.71
N SER A 26 -0.41 14.70 1.43
CA SER A 26 0.53 15.67 0.85
C SER A 26 1.94 15.14 0.91
N ARG A 27 2.74 15.44 -0.13
CA ARG A 27 4.17 15.14 -0.13
C ARG A 27 4.86 16.13 0.80
N LEU A 28 5.62 15.62 1.75
CA LEU A 28 6.44 16.46 2.62
C LEU A 28 7.72 16.87 1.88
N SER A 29 8.32 17.99 2.29
CA SER A 29 9.57 18.47 1.70
C SER A 29 10.73 17.59 2.14
N GLN A 30 10.87 16.44 1.48
CA GLN A 30 11.94 15.49 1.67
C GLN A 30 12.69 15.28 0.35
N PRO A 31 14.02 15.12 0.41
CA PRO A 31 14.79 14.82 -0.77
C PRO A 31 14.30 13.50 -1.38
N THR A 32 14.22 13.47 -2.70
CA THR A 32 13.92 12.23 -3.43
C THR A 32 15.02 11.22 -3.14
N VAL A 33 14.67 10.07 -2.56
CA VAL A 33 15.61 8.98 -2.30
C VAL A 33 15.80 8.20 -3.60
N ASN A 34 17.03 8.15 -4.11
CA ASN A 34 17.35 7.26 -5.21
C ASN A 34 17.56 5.85 -4.65
N LEU A 35 16.72 4.90 -5.07
CA LEU A 35 16.77 3.51 -4.63
C LEU A 35 17.38 2.67 -5.75
N ASP A 36 18.66 2.31 -5.59
CA ASP A 36 19.30 1.39 -6.52
C ASP A 36 18.94 -0.05 -6.15
N MET A 37 18.09 -0.64 -6.99
CA MET A 37 17.40 -1.90 -6.75
C MET A 37 18.23 -3.11 -7.22
N VAL A 38 19.51 -3.13 -6.86
CA VAL A 38 20.45 -4.17 -7.27
C VAL A 38 20.21 -5.45 -6.46
N VAL A 39 19.83 -6.51 -7.16
CA VAL A 39 19.66 -7.86 -6.58
C VAL A 39 20.92 -8.72 -6.75
N GLY A 40 21.76 -8.42 -7.75
CA GLY A 40 22.94 -9.21 -8.09
C GLY A 40 22.62 -10.47 -8.90
N ARG A 41 23.53 -11.44 -8.90
CA ARG A 41 23.35 -12.72 -9.61
C ARG A 41 22.41 -13.64 -8.83
N VAL A 42 21.39 -14.15 -9.50
CA VAL A 42 20.42 -15.10 -8.94
C VAL A 42 20.53 -16.42 -9.68
N VAL A 43 20.73 -17.51 -8.95
CA VAL A 43 20.73 -18.88 -9.51
C VAL A 43 19.42 -19.54 -9.12
N VAL A 44 18.64 -19.95 -10.12
CA VAL A 44 17.29 -20.50 -9.92
C VAL A 44 17.37 -22.01 -9.72
N PRO A 45 16.75 -22.57 -8.66
CA PRO A 45 16.65 -24.02 -8.50
C PRO A 45 15.77 -24.62 -9.61
N PRO A 46 16.12 -25.80 -10.16
CA PRO A 46 15.34 -26.43 -11.24
C PRO A 46 13.99 -26.96 -10.75
N ASP A 47 13.87 -27.30 -9.46
CA ASP A 47 12.63 -27.82 -8.86
C ASP A 47 11.68 -26.72 -8.38
N LEU A 48 11.98 -25.46 -8.70
CA LEU A 48 11.22 -24.32 -8.19
C LEU A 48 9.87 -24.22 -8.95
N PRO A 49 8.71 -24.35 -8.27
CA PRO A 49 7.42 -24.36 -8.94
C PRO A 49 7.11 -23.05 -9.65
N VAL A 50 6.40 -23.14 -10.78
CA VAL A 50 5.93 -21.95 -11.51
C VAL A 50 5.05 -21.07 -10.61
N GLY A 51 5.27 -19.76 -10.66
CA GLY A 51 4.56 -18.79 -9.82
C GLY A 51 5.15 -18.59 -8.42
N SER A 52 6.18 -19.36 -8.05
CA SER A 52 6.93 -19.11 -6.81
C SER A 52 7.87 -17.90 -6.94
N VAL A 53 8.28 -17.37 -5.79
CA VAL A 53 9.22 -16.25 -5.70
C VAL A 53 10.65 -16.80 -5.73
N ILE A 54 11.42 -16.41 -6.74
CA ILE A 54 12.83 -16.83 -6.89
C ILE A 54 13.72 -16.04 -5.92
N VAL A 55 13.45 -14.73 -5.79
CA VAL A 55 14.19 -13.83 -4.91
C VAL A 55 13.26 -12.68 -4.50
N SER A 56 13.38 -12.27 -3.24
CA SER A 56 12.75 -11.07 -2.70
C SER A 56 13.81 -10.28 -1.96
N ARG A 57 13.89 -8.98 -2.24
CA ARG A 57 14.64 -8.04 -1.42
C ARG A 57 13.73 -6.88 -1.08
N ASP A 58 13.85 -6.43 0.15
CA ASP A 58 13.10 -5.29 0.68
C ASP A 58 14.08 -4.15 0.92
N TRP A 59 13.68 -2.96 0.51
CA TRP A 59 14.43 -1.74 0.76
C TRP A 59 13.61 -0.82 1.66
N THR A 60 14.23 -0.38 2.75
CA THR A 60 13.61 0.60 3.65
C THR A 60 13.96 2.00 3.18
N MET A 61 12.95 2.83 2.95
CA MET A 61 13.15 4.26 2.71
C MET A 61 13.23 4.97 4.06
N SER A 62 14.44 5.29 4.53
CA SER A 62 14.60 6.15 5.71
C SER A 62 14.40 7.60 5.30
N ALA A 63 13.22 8.14 5.59
CA ALA A 63 13.00 9.58 5.58
C ALA A 63 13.74 10.19 6.78
N SER A 64 14.83 10.93 6.55
CA SER A 64 15.60 11.58 7.62
C SER A 64 14.78 12.60 8.43
N GLY A 65 13.62 13.03 7.92
CA GLY A 65 12.64 13.88 8.61
C GLY A 65 11.33 13.20 9.00
N GLY A 66 11.20 11.86 8.86
CA GLY A 66 9.95 11.12 9.12
C GLY A 66 8.90 11.27 8.00
N ALA A 67 8.50 10.14 7.41
CA ALA A 67 7.50 9.99 6.33
C ALA A 67 7.61 10.92 5.10
N SER A 68 7.72 10.36 3.89
CA SER A 68 7.72 11.13 2.64
C SER A 68 6.40 11.83 2.32
N TYR A 69 5.32 11.41 3.00
CA TYR A 69 3.98 11.93 2.85
C TYR A 69 3.29 12.03 4.21
N SER A 70 2.40 13.01 4.33
CA SER A 70 1.51 13.17 5.47
C SER A 70 0.07 12.97 5.01
N CYS A 71 -0.56 11.90 5.47
CA CYS A 71 -1.98 11.65 5.27
C CYS A 71 -2.82 12.10 6.47
N THR A 72 -4.02 12.59 6.21
CA THR A 72 -5.00 13.04 7.23
C THR A 72 -5.60 11.89 8.04
N SER A 73 -5.43 10.65 7.58
CA SER A 73 -5.78 9.43 8.30
C SER A 73 -4.82 8.29 7.92
N GLY A 74 -4.42 7.48 8.90
CA GLY A 74 -3.56 6.29 8.71
C GLY A 74 -2.07 6.48 9.02
N THR A 75 -1.33 5.38 9.03
CA THR A 75 0.14 5.36 9.19
C THR A 75 0.84 5.40 7.83
N ASN A 76 1.78 6.33 7.66
CA ASN A 76 2.54 6.50 6.41
C ASN A 76 3.71 5.48 6.36
N ARG A 77 3.41 4.19 6.15
CA ARG A 77 4.41 3.12 6.00
C ARG A 77 4.67 2.86 4.52
N PHE A 78 5.87 3.18 4.04
CA PHE A 78 6.31 2.89 2.68
C PHE A 78 7.23 1.67 2.67
N ALA A 79 6.94 0.70 1.81
CA ALA A 79 7.78 -0.47 1.57
C ALA A 79 7.94 -0.65 0.05
N ALA A 80 9.20 -0.73 -0.41
CA ALA A 80 9.51 -1.12 -1.78
C ALA A 80 9.83 -2.61 -1.79
N LYS A 81 9.09 -3.38 -2.59
CA LYS A 81 9.26 -4.83 -2.76
C LYS A 81 9.48 -5.13 -4.23
N ILE A 82 10.59 -5.78 -4.56
CA ILE A 82 10.79 -6.37 -5.89
C ILE A 82 10.58 -7.86 -5.79
N VAL A 83 9.73 -8.37 -6.67
CA VAL A 83 9.45 -9.79 -6.81
C VAL A 83 9.77 -10.20 -8.24
N SER A 84 10.63 -11.20 -8.40
CA SER A 84 10.82 -11.89 -9.66
C SER A 84 10.11 -13.24 -9.59
N THR A 85 9.07 -13.39 -10.40
CA THR A 85 8.29 -14.62 -10.54
C THR A 85 8.89 -15.47 -11.65
N GLY A 86 9.02 -16.78 -11.42
CA GLY A 86 9.39 -17.71 -12.49
C GLY A 86 8.30 -17.76 -13.57
N SER A 87 8.67 -17.52 -14.82
CA SER A 87 7.81 -17.72 -15.99
C SER A 87 8.27 -18.97 -16.74
N ASP A 88 7.39 -19.96 -16.84
CA ASP A 88 7.63 -21.12 -17.71
C ASP A 88 7.27 -20.72 -19.13
N ARG A 89 8.24 -20.74 -20.04
CA ARG A 89 7.97 -20.58 -21.47
C ARG A 89 8.07 -21.99 -22.08
N PRO A 90 6.95 -22.63 -22.44
CA PRO A 90 7.01 -23.94 -23.07
C PRO A 90 7.60 -23.78 -24.48
N GLY A 91 8.78 -24.36 -24.71
CA GLY A 91 9.41 -24.45 -26.03
C GLY A 91 10.47 -23.39 -26.33
N GLN A 92 11.68 -23.62 -25.83
CA GLN A 92 12.94 -23.40 -26.56
C GLN A 92 14.02 -24.32 -26.00
#